data_AF-A0A813HWJ4-F1
#
_entry.id   AF-A0A813HWJ4-F1
#
_cell.length_a   1.000
_cell.length_b   1.000
_cell.length_c   1.000
_cell.angle_alpha   90.00
_cell.angle_beta   90.00
_cell.angle_gamma   90.00
#
_symmetry.space_group_name_H-M   'P 1'
#
loop_
_entity.id
_entity.type
_entity.pdbx_description
1 polymer ?
#
loop_
_entity_poly.entity_id
_entity_poly.type
_entity_poly.pdbx_seq_one_letter_code
_entity_poly.pdbx_strand_id
1 'polypeptide(L)'
;MGVGLARWRCALLALAGALLLELSAAQSTDGGRGDLPGMKRDIFDQMNKAKNNPGAAREAKRPECPKSDGLSPFTSLLIYQKQMFVKLNASDEKCVRLISIGGANVSALMAAARTCGAAGEWKRRVAEELSALYFVGGWDAWPKAEGEPIEVETEEGNFSVPITPENYENLKDCWARGCTCDQAASPYGKAVGLSLLLICLVGIGYDSALVGWKKFFGKKDKDKKEKKDKKEKKEKKEKKDKKGESSDGEDKSSRKGQSEDEDKDDEKTKDDDEKKDDEKAKDDEKTKDDEAKAEAKEEPSVETKKDS
;
A
#
# COMPACT_ATOMS: atom_id res chain seq x y z
N MET A 1 -20.75 36.46 5.55
CA MET A 1 -20.12 35.80 4.37
C MET A 1 -19.40 34.49 4.78
N GLY A 2 -20.03 33.59 5.54
CA GLY A 2 -19.37 32.39 6.08
C GLY A 2 -19.96 31.05 5.62
N VAL A 3 -21.08 31.07 4.89
CA VAL A 3 -21.85 29.85 4.55
C VAL A 3 -21.35 29.17 3.27
N GLY A 4 -20.58 29.89 2.43
CA GLY A 4 -20.04 29.35 1.18
C GLY A 4 -18.88 28.37 1.36
N LEU A 5 -18.01 28.59 2.35
CA LEU A 5 -16.80 27.76 2.54
C LEU A 5 -17.11 26.34 3.06
N ALA A 6 -18.18 26.17 3.85
CA ALA A 6 -18.53 24.86 4.40
C ALA A 6 -19.07 23.91 3.32
N ARG A 7 -19.80 24.43 2.33
CA ARG A 7 -20.36 23.65 1.22
C ARG A 7 -19.29 23.15 0.25
N TRP A 8 -18.26 23.94 -0.01
CA TRP A 8 -17.14 23.54 -0.88
C TRP A 8 -16.27 22.44 -0.28
N ARG A 9 -16.07 22.45 1.04
CA ARG A 9 -15.27 21.41 1.73
C ARG A 9 -15.94 20.04 1.73
N CYS A 10 -17.26 19.99 1.88
CA CYS A 10 -18.00 18.72 1.82
C CYS A 10 -18.03 18.14 0.40
N ALA A 11 -18.17 18.98 -0.63
CA ALA A 11 -18.17 18.54 -2.02
C ALA A 11 -16.81 17.94 -2.44
N LEU A 12 -15.69 18.56 -2.06
CA LEU A 12 -14.34 18.04 -2.36
C LEU A 12 -14.03 16.72 -1.65
N LEU A 13 -14.50 16.54 -0.41
CA LEU A 13 -14.34 15.28 0.33
C LEU A 13 -15.19 14.15 -0.27
N ALA A 14 -16.41 14.45 -0.73
CA ALA A 14 -17.26 13.46 -1.39
C ALA A 14 -16.70 13.02 -2.76
N LEU A 15 -16.13 13.96 -3.53
CA LEU A 15 -15.53 13.67 -4.84
C LEU A 15 -14.22 12.87 -4.71
N ALA A 16 -13.41 13.17 -3.69
CA ALA A 16 -12.22 12.37 -3.38
C ALA A 16 -12.58 10.96 -2.87
N GLY A 17 -13.66 10.81 -2.10
CA GLY A 17 -14.15 9.51 -1.64
C GLY A 17 -14.71 8.63 -2.77
N ALA A 18 -15.43 9.22 -3.72
CA ALA A 18 -15.98 8.49 -4.86
C ALA A 18 -14.90 7.95 -5.81
N LEU A 19 -13.82 8.72 -6.05
CA LEU A 19 -12.69 8.30 -6.89
C LEU A 19 -11.85 7.17 -6.28
N LEU A 20 -11.92 6.97 -4.96
CA LEU A 20 -11.26 5.88 -4.26
C LEU A 20 -12.08 4.57 -4.26
N LEU A 21 -13.40 4.63 -4.48
CA LEU A 21 -14.25 3.43 -4.47
C LEU A 21 -14.31 2.69 -5.82
N GLU A 22 -14.05 3.34 -6.94
CA GLU A 22 -14.18 2.72 -8.27
C GLU A 22 -13.10 1.69 -8.63
N LEU A 23 -12.01 1.57 -7.84
CA LEU A 23 -10.97 0.56 -8.09
C LEU A 23 -11.24 -0.83 -7.49
N SER A 24 -12.40 -1.05 -6.85
CA SER A 24 -12.66 -2.27 -6.07
C SER A 24 -13.87 -3.09 -6.52
N ALA A 25 -14.27 -3.03 -7.79
CA ALA A 25 -15.30 -3.93 -8.33
C ALA A 25 -14.70 -5.28 -8.73
N ALA A 26 -14.51 -6.17 -7.75
CA ALA A 26 -14.19 -7.56 -7.99
C ALA A 26 -15.41 -8.29 -8.59
N GLN A 27 -15.40 -8.55 -9.89
CA GLN A 27 -16.38 -9.42 -10.53
C GLN A 27 -16.12 -10.87 -10.10
N SER A 28 -16.98 -11.41 -9.22
CA SER A 28 -16.97 -12.83 -8.88
C SER A 28 -17.86 -13.57 -9.87
N THR A 29 -17.24 -14.09 -10.94
CA THR A 29 -17.87 -15.00 -11.92
C THR A 29 -17.50 -16.44 -11.59
N ASP A 30 -17.90 -16.93 -10.42
CA ASP A 30 -17.75 -18.36 -10.09
C ASP A 30 -18.99 -19.13 -10.56
N GLY A 31 -18.98 -19.50 -11.84
CA GLY A 31 -20.09 -20.15 -12.55
C GLY A 31 -20.28 -21.63 -12.20
N GLY A 32 -20.39 -21.97 -10.91
CA GLY A 32 -20.91 -23.28 -10.45
C GLY A 32 -20.17 -24.53 -10.96
N ARG A 33 -18.92 -24.38 -11.42
CA ARG A 33 -18.13 -25.46 -12.05
C ARG A 33 -17.41 -26.39 -11.07
N GLY A 34 -17.49 -26.11 -9.76
CA GLY A 34 -16.69 -26.77 -8.73
C GLY A 34 -17.18 -28.14 -8.25
N ASP A 35 -18.43 -28.53 -8.51
CA ASP A 35 -19.06 -29.69 -7.84
C ASP A 35 -19.07 -31.00 -8.66
N LEU A 36 -18.06 -31.22 -9.49
CA LEU A 36 -17.86 -32.50 -10.18
C LEU A 36 -16.84 -33.37 -9.42
N PRO A 37 -17.24 -34.52 -8.85
CA PRO A 37 -16.34 -35.39 -8.10
C PRO A 37 -15.23 -35.94 -9.02
N GLY A 38 -13.97 -35.58 -8.73
CA GLY A 38 -12.79 -36.08 -9.43
C GLY A 38 -12.01 -35.03 -10.25
N MET A 39 -12.50 -33.80 -10.42
CA MET A 39 -11.71 -32.71 -11.00
C MET A 39 -10.74 -32.12 -9.97
N LYS A 40 -9.48 -31.90 -10.37
CA LYS A 40 -8.51 -31.14 -9.56
C LYS A 40 -9.14 -29.77 -9.23
N ARG A 41 -9.26 -29.46 -7.95
CA ARG A 41 -9.78 -28.16 -7.46
C ARG A 41 -9.02 -27.03 -8.14
N ASP A 42 -9.77 -26.16 -8.81
CA ASP A 42 -9.22 -24.97 -9.45
C ASP A 42 -8.66 -24.02 -8.38
N ILE A 43 -7.75 -23.14 -8.79
CA ILE A 43 -7.07 -22.14 -7.95
C ILE A 43 -8.09 -21.26 -7.20
N PHE A 44 -9.28 -21.05 -7.76
CA PHE A 44 -10.35 -20.26 -7.14
C PHE A 44 -11.02 -20.95 -5.94
N ASP A 45 -11.15 -22.29 -5.98
CA ASP A 45 -11.67 -23.08 -4.87
C ASP A 45 -10.72 -23.07 -3.66
N GLN A 46 -9.41 -22.99 -3.92
CA GLN A 46 -8.40 -22.81 -2.88
C GLN A 46 -8.49 -21.41 -2.26
N MET A 47 -8.83 -20.39 -3.05
CA MET A 47 -8.97 -19.01 -2.59
C MET A 47 -10.20 -18.82 -1.70
N ASN A 48 -11.32 -19.49 -2.00
CA ASN A 48 -12.50 -19.48 -1.14
C ASN A 48 -12.29 -20.23 0.19
N LYS A 49 -11.53 -21.34 0.18
CA LYS A 49 -11.12 -22.02 1.41
C LYS A 49 -10.12 -21.23 2.25
N ALA A 50 -9.22 -20.47 1.60
CA ALA A 50 -8.32 -19.54 2.27
C ALA A 50 -9.07 -18.45 3.05
N LYS A 51 -10.18 -17.96 2.49
CA LYS A 51 -11.01 -16.92 3.11
C LYS A 51 -11.70 -17.39 4.39
N ASN A 52 -12.12 -18.66 4.43
CA ASN A 52 -12.75 -19.27 5.61
C ASN A 52 -11.75 -19.84 6.62
N ASN A 53 -10.47 -19.90 6.28
CA ASN A 53 -9.43 -20.38 7.16
C ASN A 53 -8.13 -19.57 6.94
N PRO A 54 -8.05 -18.33 7.48
CA PRO A 54 -6.96 -17.39 7.20
C PRO A 54 -5.57 -17.88 7.64
N GLY A 55 -5.50 -18.99 8.41
CA GLY A 55 -4.23 -19.64 8.79
C GLY A 55 -3.73 -20.74 7.85
N ALA A 56 -4.55 -21.21 6.90
CA ALA A 56 -4.23 -22.39 6.07
C ALA A 56 -3.74 -22.07 4.66
N ALA A 57 -3.97 -20.85 4.16
CA ALA A 57 -3.30 -20.34 2.96
C ALA A 57 -1.95 -19.72 3.35
N ARG A 58 -1.09 -20.52 4.00
CA ARG A 58 0.34 -20.23 3.96
C ARG A 58 0.71 -20.31 2.49
N GLU A 59 1.05 -19.17 1.89
CA GLU A 59 1.62 -19.10 0.54
C GLU A 59 2.54 -20.30 0.38
N ALA A 60 2.23 -21.19 -0.57
CA ALA A 60 3.09 -22.32 -0.86
C ALA A 60 4.50 -21.74 -1.03
N LYS A 61 5.40 -22.07 -0.09
CA LYS A 61 6.72 -21.44 0.00
C LYS A 61 7.36 -21.58 -1.36
N ARG A 62 7.43 -20.47 -2.10
CA ARG A 62 8.12 -20.46 -3.39
C ARG A 62 9.58 -20.82 -3.10
N PRO A 63 10.22 -21.60 -3.98
CA PRO A 63 11.63 -21.91 -3.79
C PRO A 63 12.42 -20.59 -3.70
N GLU A 64 13.40 -20.56 -2.80
CA GLU A 64 14.36 -19.45 -2.77
C GLU A 64 15.08 -19.40 -4.12
N CYS A 65 15.25 -18.19 -4.66
CA CYS A 65 15.98 -18.03 -5.91
C CYS A 65 17.46 -18.38 -5.68
N PRO A 66 18.16 -18.92 -6.68
CA PRO A 66 19.60 -19.09 -6.60
C PRO A 66 20.27 -17.72 -6.40
N LYS A 67 21.44 -17.72 -5.76
CA LYS A 67 22.18 -16.49 -5.48
C LYS A 67 22.69 -15.88 -6.80
N SER A 68 22.49 -14.58 -6.97
CA SER A 68 22.99 -13.80 -8.11
C SER A 68 24.52 -13.76 -8.13
N ASP A 69 25.09 -13.72 -9.33
CA ASP A 69 26.54 -13.61 -9.55
C ASP A 69 27.04 -12.16 -9.39
N GLY A 70 26.13 -11.19 -9.21
CA GLY A 70 26.49 -9.78 -9.05
C GLY A 70 26.98 -9.12 -10.35
N LEU A 71 26.49 -9.62 -11.48
CA LEU A 71 26.90 -9.23 -12.82
C LEU A 71 25.69 -8.72 -13.61
N SER A 72 25.87 -7.64 -14.37
CA SER A 72 24.81 -7.05 -15.19
C SER A 72 25.36 -6.51 -16.51
N PRO A 73 24.65 -6.70 -17.64
CA PRO A 73 24.96 -6.02 -18.90
C PRO A 73 24.46 -4.57 -18.93
N PHE A 74 23.61 -4.15 -17.97
CA PHE A 74 22.96 -2.84 -17.99
C PHE A 74 23.44 -1.94 -16.86
N THR A 75 23.58 -0.65 -17.16
CA THR A 75 23.85 0.40 -16.17
C THR A 75 22.58 0.87 -15.47
N SER A 76 21.43 0.80 -16.14
CA SER A 76 20.12 1.18 -15.62
C SER A 76 19.03 0.30 -16.24
N LEU A 77 18.03 -0.05 -15.44
CA LEU A 77 16.89 -0.88 -15.83
C LEU A 77 15.62 -0.34 -15.18
N LEU A 78 14.60 -0.13 -16.01
CA LEU A 78 13.28 0.30 -15.60
C LEU A 78 12.22 -0.69 -16.09
N ILE A 79 11.31 -1.07 -15.19
CA ILE A 79 10.18 -1.93 -15.51
C ILE A 79 8.90 -1.08 -15.52
N TYR A 80 8.34 -0.84 -16.70
CA TYR A 80 7.10 -0.08 -16.87
C TYR A 80 6.09 -0.89 -17.69
N GLN A 81 4.86 -1.04 -17.19
CA GLN A 81 3.77 -1.77 -17.89
C GLN A 81 4.15 -3.15 -18.48
N LYS A 82 4.93 -3.96 -17.74
CA LYS A 82 5.45 -5.27 -18.18
C LYS A 82 6.49 -5.21 -19.32
N GLN A 83 6.92 -4.02 -19.71
CA GLN A 83 8.05 -3.80 -20.59
C GLN A 83 9.29 -3.46 -19.76
N MET A 84 10.46 -3.77 -20.30
CA MET A 84 11.74 -3.42 -19.73
C MET A 84 12.40 -2.36 -20.62
N PHE A 85 12.88 -1.30 -19.99
CA PHE A 85 13.69 -0.26 -20.62
C PHE A 85 15.06 -0.30 -19.98
N VAL A 86 16.10 -0.33 -20.80
CA VAL A 86 17.48 -0.48 -20.33
C VAL A 86 18.35 0.62 -20.91
N LYS A 87 19.44 0.90 -20.20
CA LYS A 87 20.50 1.80 -20.63
C LYS A 87 21.80 1.00 -20.72
N LEU A 88 22.35 0.88 -21.92
CA LEU A 88 23.53 0.06 -22.19
C LEU A 88 24.80 0.77 -21.70
N ASN A 89 24.98 2.06 -22.05
CA ASN A 89 26.12 2.85 -21.59
C ASN A 89 25.69 3.98 -20.66
N ALA A 90 26.56 4.38 -19.73
CA ALA A 90 26.30 5.52 -18.84
C ALA A 90 26.05 6.85 -19.59
N SER A 91 26.60 6.98 -20.80
CA SER A 91 26.46 8.17 -21.66
C SER A 91 25.11 8.30 -22.35
N ASP A 92 24.32 7.23 -22.44
CA ASP A 92 23.08 7.24 -23.22
C ASP A 92 21.97 7.99 -22.47
N GLU A 93 21.44 9.08 -23.01
CA GLU A 93 20.41 9.86 -22.31
C GLU A 93 19.06 9.13 -22.24
N LYS A 94 18.75 8.34 -23.28
CA LYS A 94 17.46 7.66 -23.43
C LYS A 94 17.56 6.18 -23.08
N CYS A 95 16.53 5.69 -22.39
CA CYS A 95 16.39 4.26 -22.13
C CYS A 95 15.64 3.61 -23.30
N VAL A 96 16.22 2.55 -23.85
CA VAL A 96 15.70 1.82 -25.00
C VAL A 96 14.89 0.63 -24.51
N ARG A 97 13.78 0.30 -25.18
CA ARG A 97 13.01 -0.88 -24.82
C ARG A 97 13.78 -2.13 -25.20
N LEU A 98 13.85 -3.03 -24.24
CA LEU A 98 14.45 -4.34 -24.38
C LEU A 98 13.43 -5.35 -24.92
N ILE A 99 13.85 -6.13 -25.92
CA ILE A 99 13.04 -7.19 -26.53
C ILE A 99 13.49 -8.56 -25.97
N SER A 100 14.78 -8.86 -26.09
CA SER A 100 15.37 -10.11 -25.65
C SER A 100 16.80 -9.92 -25.16
N ILE A 101 17.29 -10.84 -24.33
CA ILE A 101 18.67 -10.89 -23.85
C ILE A 101 19.12 -12.34 -23.97
N GLY A 102 20.25 -12.61 -24.65
CA GLY A 102 20.78 -13.96 -24.81
C GLY A 102 19.73 -14.97 -25.32
N GLY A 103 18.84 -14.54 -26.23
CA GLY A 103 17.75 -15.35 -26.76
C GLY A 103 16.54 -15.54 -25.82
N ALA A 104 16.56 -15.01 -24.59
CA ALA A 104 15.43 -15.01 -23.68
C ALA A 104 14.58 -13.74 -23.86
N ASN A 105 13.32 -13.93 -24.24
CA ASN A 105 12.35 -12.83 -24.35
C ASN A 105 12.06 -12.21 -22.97
N VAL A 106 11.91 -10.89 -22.91
CA VAL A 106 11.59 -10.15 -21.67
C VAL A 106 10.35 -10.72 -20.97
N SER A 107 9.30 -11.07 -21.71
CA SER A 107 8.08 -11.66 -21.14
C SER A 107 8.35 -13.00 -20.44
N ALA A 108 9.25 -13.82 -20.98
CA ALA A 108 9.62 -15.10 -20.40
C ALA A 108 10.51 -14.89 -19.16
N LEU A 109 11.43 -13.95 -19.21
CA LEU A 109 12.27 -13.56 -18.07
C LEU A 109 11.41 -13.06 -16.89
N MET A 110 10.38 -12.28 -17.18
CA MET A 110 9.41 -11.79 -16.18
C MET A 110 8.52 -12.90 -15.62
N ALA A 111 8.24 -13.95 -16.41
CA ALA A 111 7.56 -15.14 -15.92
C ALA A 111 8.46 -15.95 -14.98
N ALA A 112 9.73 -16.17 -15.36
CA ALA A 112 10.73 -16.83 -14.51
C ALA A 112 10.96 -16.07 -13.20
N ALA A 113 10.98 -14.74 -13.22
CA ALA A 113 11.07 -13.92 -12.00
C ALA A 113 9.96 -14.17 -10.99
N ARG A 114 8.79 -14.63 -11.44
CA ARG A 114 7.65 -14.90 -10.55
C ARG A 114 7.65 -16.31 -9.98
N THR A 115 8.47 -17.23 -10.48
CA THR A 115 8.44 -18.64 -10.04
C THR A 115 9.19 -18.88 -8.73
N CYS A 116 10.29 -18.16 -8.49
CA CYS A 116 11.05 -18.21 -7.24
C CYS A 116 10.76 -16.98 -6.35
N GLY A 117 11.27 -16.99 -5.11
CA GLY A 117 11.32 -15.86 -4.17
C GLY A 117 9.98 -15.35 -3.63
N ALA A 118 10.04 -14.35 -2.75
CA ALA A 118 8.85 -13.79 -2.10
C ALA A 118 7.88 -13.13 -3.11
N ALA A 119 6.58 -13.20 -2.81
CA ALA A 119 5.54 -12.55 -3.60
C ALA A 119 5.72 -11.03 -3.55
N GLY A 120 5.61 -10.36 -4.72
CA GLY A 120 5.76 -8.91 -4.85
C GLY A 120 7.19 -8.40 -5.10
N GLU A 121 8.22 -9.19 -4.78
CA GLU A 121 9.63 -8.77 -4.93
C GLU A 121 10.26 -9.11 -6.29
N TRP A 122 9.48 -9.65 -7.23
CA TRP A 122 10.01 -10.09 -8.54
C TRP A 122 10.70 -8.96 -9.31
N LYS A 123 10.24 -7.71 -9.19
CA LYS A 123 10.87 -6.56 -9.87
C LYS A 123 12.28 -6.29 -9.36
N ARG A 124 12.44 -6.34 -8.03
CA ARG A 124 13.74 -6.17 -7.37
C ARG A 124 14.70 -7.27 -7.81
N ARG A 125 14.21 -8.50 -7.95
CA ARG A 125 15.01 -9.65 -8.41
C ARG A 125 15.41 -9.56 -9.87
N VAL A 126 14.54 -9.04 -10.74
CA VAL A 126 14.95 -8.72 -12.13
C VAL A 126 16.10 -7.71 -12.15
N ALA A 127 16.10 -6.72 -11.24
CA ALA A 127 17.16 -5.72 -11.16
C ALA A 127 18.45 -6.23 -10.47
N GLU A 128 18.34 -6.98 -9.37
CA GLU A 128 19.48 -7.39 -8.54
C GLU A 128 20.01 -8.79 -8.86
N GLU A 129 19.19 -9.64 -9.48
CA GLU A 129 19.42 -11.09 -9.63
C GLU A 129 19.11 -11.59 -11.04
N LEU A 130 19.47 -10.82 -12.07
CA LEU A 130 19.19 -11.19 -13.45
C LEU A 130 19.74 -12.58 -13.82
N SER A 131 20.96 -12.92 -13.37
CA SER A 131 21.57 -14.24 -13.63
C SER A 131 20.77 -15.40 -13.02
N ALA A 132 20.26 -15.21 -11.79
CA ALA A 132 19.42 -16.20 -11.12
C ALA A 132 18.17 -16.52 -11.93
N LEU A 133 17.59 -15.51 -12.59
CA LEU A 133 16.42 -15.70 -13.45
C LEU A 133 16.76 -16.51 -14.70
N TYR A 134 17.97 -16.36 -15.23
CA TYR A 134 18.45 -17.15 -16.35
C TYR A 134 18.50 -18.64 -16.02
N PHE A 135 19.10 -18.96 -14.86
CA PHE A 135 19.18 -20.33 -14.38
C PHE A 135 17.81 -20.93 -14.08
N VAL A 136 16.91 -20.16 -13.47
CA VAL A 136 15.54 -20.63 -13.16
C VAL A 136 14.71 -20.87 -14.43
N GLY A 137 14.91 -20.08 -15.48
CA GLY A 137 14.23 -20.30 -16.75
C GLY A 137 14.91 -21.29 -17.69
N GLY A 138 16.08 -21.82 -17.33
CA GLY A 138 16.80 -22.82 -18.12
C GLY A 138 17.43 -22.25 -19.40
N TRP A 139 17.86 -20.99 -19.38
CA TRP A 139 18.56 -20.38 -20.51
C TRP A 139 20.08 -20.51 -20.32
N ASP A 140 20.71 -21.32 -21.16
CA ASP A 140 22.15 -21.62 -21.09
C ASP A 140 23.05 -20.52 -21.67
N ALA A 141 22.46 -19.46 -22.25
CA ALA A 141 23.17 -18.36 -22.90
C ALA A 141 23.71 -17.31 -21.91
N TRP A 142 23.57 -17.51 -20.59
CA TRP A 142 24.12 -16.59 -19.60
C TRP A 142 25.64 -16.77 -19.51
N PRO A 143 26.43 -15.68 -19.62
CA PRO A 143 27.88 -15.74 -19.55
C PRO A 143 28.37 -16.29 -18.22
N LYS A 144 29.43 -17.10 -18.27
CA LYS A 144 30.01 -17.73 -17.08
C LYS A 144 31.19 -16.95 -16.54
N ALA A 145 31.83 -16.13 -17.38
CA ALA A 145 32.97 -15.32 -17.00
C ALA A 145 32.66 -13.83 -17.11
N GLU A 146 33.33 -13.03 -16.27
CA GLU A 146 33.32 -11.58 -16.34
C GLU A 146 33.91 -11.11 -17.68
N GLY A 147 33.27 -10.14 -18.33
CA GLY A 147 33.72 -9.56 -19.60
C GLY A 147 33.29 -10.32 -20.85
N GLU A 148 32.65 -11.49 -20.72
CA GLU A 148 32.02 -12.17 -21.85
C GLU A 148 30.82 -11.32 -22.35
N PRO A 149 30.75 -11.03 -23.67
CA PRO A 149 29.66 -10.25 -24.21
C PRO A 149 28.37 -11.09 -24.30
N ILE A 150 27.25 -10.47 -23.98
CA ILE A 150 25.92 -11.04 -24.19
C ILE A 150 25.20 -10.28 -25.31
N GLU A 151 24.46 -11.00 -26.15
CA GLU A 151 23.62 -10.39 -27.18
C GLU A 151 22.36 -9.81 -26.54
N VAL A 152 22.13 -8.52 -26.76
CA VAL A 152 20.97 -7.78 -26.27
C VAL A 152 20.20 -7.27 -27.48
N GLU A 153 18.97 -7.72 -27.64
CA GLU A 153 18.07 -7.23 -28.69
C GLU A 153 17.19 -6.13 -28.13
N THR A 154 17.34 -4.92 -28.67
CA THR A 154 16.54 -3.75 -28.31
C THR A 154 15.73 -3.29 -29.51
N GLU A 155 14.83 -2.32 -29.31
CA GLU A 155 14.08 -1.70 -30.43
C GLU A 155 15.00 -1.03 -31.47
N GLU A 156 16.23 -0.64 -31.09
CA GLU A 156 17.19 0.02 -31.99
C GLU A 156 18.09 -0.96 -32.76
N GLY A 157 18.10 -2.24 -32.36
CA GLY A 157 18.92 -3.28 -32.97
C GLY A 157 19.57 -4.21 -31.95
N ASN A 158 20.51 -5.02 -32.46
CA ASN A 158 21.21 -6.05 -31.69
C ASN A 158 22.59 -5.53 -31.27
N PHE A 159 22.82 -5.49 -29.96
CA PHE A 159 24.06 -5.00 -29.36
C PHE A 159 24.76 -6.12 -28.60
N SER A 160 26.08 -6.19 -28.73
CA SER A 160 26.92 -7.12 -27.96
C SER A 160 27.53 -6.32 -26.81
N VAL A 161 27.05 -6.55 -25.59
CA VAL A 161 27.42 -5.73 -24.41
C VAL A 161 28.20 -6.58 -23.42
N PRO A 162 29.39 -6.15 -22.97
CA PRO A 162 30.16 -6.89 -21.97
C PRO A 162 29.47 -6.84 -20.62
N ILE A 163 29.39 -7.99 -19.96
CA ILE A 163 28.89 -8.06 -18.59
C ILE A 163 30.01 -7.68 -17.63
N THR A 164 29.81 -6.61 -16.85
CA THR A 164 30.78 -6.11 -15.88
C THR A 164 30.16 -5.93 -14.49
N PRO A 165 30.94 -6.02 -13.41
CA PRO A 165 30.47 -5.71 -12.05
C PRO A 165 30.18 -4.22 -11.86
N GLU A 166 30.88 -3.33 -12.57
CA GLU A 166 30.64 -1.87 -12.52
C GLU A 166 29.22 -1.52 -13.00
N ASN A 167 28.75 -2.17 -14.07
CA ASN A 167 27.38 -2.01 -14.56
C ASN A 167 26.36 -2.45 -13.50
N TYR A 168 26.67 -3.51 -12.75
CA TYR A 168 25.80 -4.01 -11.69
C TYR A 168 25.70 -3.05 -10.49
N GLU A 169 26.81 -2.45 -10.07
CA GLU A 169 26.78 -1.44 -9.00
C GLU A 169 25.98 -0.20 -9.42
N ASN A 170 26.19 0.28 -10.65
CA ASN A 170 25.41 1.37 -11.23
C ASN A 170 23.91 1.04 -11.28
N LEU A 171 23.58 -0.21 -11.66
CA LEU A 171 22.21 -0.69 -11.71
C LEU A 171 21.54 -0.69 -10.33
N LYS A 172 22.26 -1.14 -9.30
CA LYS A 172 21.79 -1.13 -7.91
C LYS A 172 21.56 0.29 -7.41
N ASP A 173 22.51 1.18 -7.64
CA ASP A 173 22.40 2.60 -7.26
C ASP A 173 21.21 3.26 -7.96
N CYS A 174 21.01 2.94 -9.24
CA CYS A 174 19.87 3.37 -10.04
C CYS A 174 18.54 2.89 -9.46
N TRP A 175 18.46 1.62 -9.05
CA TRP A 175 17.24 1.06 -8.45
C TRP A 175 16.94 1.67 -7.09
N ALA A 176 17.97 1.90 -6.26
CA ALA A 176 17.83 2.47 -4.93
C ALA A 176 17.42 3.96 -4.95
N ARG A 177 17.97 4.74 -5.88
CA ARG A 177 17.70 6.19 -6.01
C ARG A 177 16.57 6.52 -6.97
N GLY A 178 16.16 5.57 -7.80
CA GLY A 178 15.23 5.76 -8.92
C GLY A 178 15.99 6.09 -10.21
N CYS A 179 15.75 5.28 -11.25
CA CYS A 179 16.41 5.43 -12.53
C CYS A 179 15.93 6.66 -13.30
N THR A 180 16.87 7.43 -13.86
CA THR A 180 16.60 8.67 -14.61
C THR A 180 16.18 8.42 -16.05
N CYS A 181 15.44 7.35 -16.32
CA CYS A 181 14.85 7.12 -17.63
C CYS A 181 13.70 8.11 -17.85
N ASP A 182 13.56 8.65 -19.06
CA ASP A 182 12.44 9.54 -19.42
C ASP A 182 11.08 8.88 -19.16
N GLN A 183 10.99 7.56 -19.35
CA GLN A 183 9.78 6.79 -19.06
C GLN A 183 9.48 6.70 -17.55
N ALA A 184 10.50 6.76 -16.69
CA ALA A 184 10.33 6.86 -15.24
C ALA A 184 9.97 8.28 -14.81
N ALA A 185 10.41 9.28 -15.58
CA ALA A 185 10.11 10.69 -15.37
C ALA A 185 8.69 11.08 -15.80
N SER A 186 7.68 10.21 -15.57
CA SER A 186 6.29 10.58 -15.81
C SER A 186 5.93 11.79 -14.91
N PRO A 187 5.53 12.94 -15.50
CA PRO A 187 5.18 14.12 -14.71
C PRO A 187 3.98 13.84 -13.80
N TYR A 188 3.08 12.96 -14.23
CA TYR A 188 1.94 12.48 -13.47
C TYR A 188 2.33 11.73 -12.20
N GLY A 189 3.28 10.78 -12.28
CA GLY A 189 3.74 10.04 -11.11
C GLY A 189 4.38 10.94 -10.06
N LYS A 190 5.19 11.91 -10.51
CA LYS A 190 5.77 12.95 -9.64
C LYS A 190 4.70 13.82 -9.00
N ALA A 191 3.70 14.27 -9.78
CA ALA A 191 2.60 15.08 -9.26
C ALA A 191 1.76 14.32 -8.22
N VAL A 192 1.43 13.05 -8.49
CA VAL A 192 0.70 12.19 -7.55
C VAL A 192 1.52 11.97 -6.27
N GLY A 193 2.79 11.59 -6.39
CA GLY A 193 3.68 11.40 -5.24
C GLY A 193 3.83 12.66 -4.39
N LEU A 194 4.02 13.82 -5.04
CA LEU A 194 4.16 15.10 -4.35
C LEU A 194 2.84 15.55 -3.71
N SER A 195 1.69 15.30 -4.35
CA SER A 195 0.38 15.58 -3.76
C SER A 195 0.11 14.71 -2.53
N LEU A 196 0.46 13.43 -2.58
CA LEU A 196 0.30 12.51 -1.45
C LEU A 196 1.21 12.93 -0.28
N LEU A 197 2.46 13.32 -0.59
CA LEU A 197 3.41 13.84 0.39
C LEU A 197 2.89 15.14 1.05
N LEU A 198 2.32 16.07 0.27
CA LEU A 198 1.68 17.27 0.81
C LEU A 198 0.50 16.95 1.72
N ILE A 199 -0.36 16.00 1.35
CA ILE A 199 -1.48 15.56 2.20
C ILE A 199 -0.95 14.99 3.52
N CYS A 200 0.10 14.16 3.48
CA CYS A 200 0.75 13.63 4.69
C CYS A 200 1.33 14.74 5.57
N LEU A 201 2.03 15.71 4.98
CA LEU A 201 2.60 16.84 5.72
C LEU A 201 1.52 17.72 6.36
N VAL A 202 0.42 17.98 5.65
CA VAL A 202 -0.72 18.72 6.18
C VAL A 202 -1.40 17.94 7.31
N GLY A 203 -1.56 16.63 7.16
CA GLY A 203 -2.12 15.75 8.20
C GLY A 203 -1.28 15.76 9.47
N ILE A 204 0.04 15.54 9.35
CA ILE A 204 0.97 15.56 10.48
C ILE A 204 1.05 16.96 11.10
N GLY A 205 1.05 18.00 10.28
CA GLY A 205 1.06 19.39 10.72
C GLY A 205 -0.21 19.77 11.50
N TYR A 206 -1.38 19.32 11.03
CA TYR A 206 -2.65 19.56 11.71
C TYR A 206 -2.72 18.86 13.07
N ASP A 207 -2.30 17.59 13.14
CA ASP A 207 -2.28 16.84 14.40
C ASP A 207 -1.32 17.48 15.42
N SER A 208 -0.12 17.84 14.98
CA SER A 208 0.87 18.54 15.80
C SER A 208 0.34 19.89 16.32
N ALA A 209 -0.35 20.66 15.47
CA ALA A 209 -0.97 21.93 15.84
C ALA A 209 -2.12 21.74 16.84
N LEU A 210 -2.94 20.69 16.69
CA LEU A 210 -4.04 20.37 17.59
C LEU A 210 -3.53 19.99 18.99
N VAL A 211 -2.48 19.19 19.05
CA VAL A 211 -1.80 18.82 20.31
C VAL A 211 -1.18 20.06 20.98
N GLY A 212 -0.53 20.92 20.20
CA GLY A 212 0.02 22.19 20.68
C GLY A 212 -1.05 23.14 21.22
N TRP A 213 -2.15 23.32 20.48
CA TRP A 213 -3.27 24.17 20.86
C TRP A 213 -3.95 23.69 22.14
N LYS A 214 -4.20 22.38 22.27
CA LYS A 214 -4.76 21.79 23.49
C LYS A 214 -3.87 22.02 24.71
N LYS A 215 -2.54 21.94 24.57
CA LYS A 215 -1.61 22.26 25.66
C LYS A 215 -1.61 23.74 26.04
N PHE A 216 -1.70 24.64 25.05
CA PHE A 216 -1.61 26.08 25.29
C PHE A 216 -2.91 26.68 25.84
N PHE A 217 -4.06 26.30 25.28
CA PHE A 217 -5.36 26.83 25.68
C PHE A 217 -6.07 25.98 26.75
N GLY A 218 -5.82 24.67 26.81
CA GLY A 218 -6.49 23.77 27.75
C GLY A 218 -6.12 23.99 29.22
N LYS A 219 -4.97 24.60 29.52
CA LYS A 219 -4.62 24.99 30.91
C LYS A 219 -5.43 26.18 31.41
N LYS A 220 -5.71 27.16 30.55
CA LYS A 220 -6.42 28.38 30.95
C LYS A 220 -7.85 28.10 31.42
N ASP A 221 -8.54 27.14 30.81
CA ASP A 221 -9.90 26.80 31.21
C ASP A 221 -9.96 25.89 32.44
N LYS A 222 -8.99 24.99 32.63
CA LYS A 222 -8.90 24.17 33.86
C LYS A 222 -8.60 25.02 35.09
N ASP A 223 -7.61 25.92 35.01
CA ASP A 223 -7.26 26.80 36.14
C ASP A 223 -8.40 27.77 36.50
N LYS A 224 -9.15 28.26 35.49
CA LYS A 224 -10.27 29.18 35.71
C LYS A 224 -11.50 28.46 36.28
N LYS A 225 -11.76 27.22 35.85
CA LYS A 225 -12.84 26.37 36.38
C LYS A 225 -12.55 25.93 37.81
N GLU A 226 -11.32 25.50 38.12
CA GLU A 226 -10.94 25.08 39.46
C GLU A 226 -10.99 26.24 40.48
N LYS A 227 -10.57 27.45 40.08
CA LYS A 227 -10.74 28.65 40.93
C LYS A 227 -12.21 29.00 41.18
N LYS A 228 -13.11 28.77 40.22
CA LYS A 228 -14.55 29.02 40.38
C LYS A 228 -15.19 28.02 41.34
N ASP A 229 -14.91 26.72 41.18
CA ASP A 229 -15.43 25.66 42.07
C ASP A 229 -14.94 25.81 43.51
N LYS A 230 -13.68 26.25 43.71
CA LYS A 230 -13.13 26.51 45.05
C LYS A 230 -13.78 27.70 45.73
N LYS A 231 -14.16 28.74 44.98
CA LYS A 231 -14.90 29.91 45.50
C LYS A 231 -16.33 29.55 45.92
N GLU A 232 -17.02 28.75 45.11
CA GLU A 232 -18.41 28.32 45.39
C GLU A 232 -18.49 27.38 46.60
N LYS A 233 -17.51 26.48 46.78
CA LYS A 233 -17.39 25.66 48.00
C LYS A 233 -17.13 26.50 49.25
N LYS A 234 -16.34 27.58 49.15
CA LYS A 234 -16.06 28.45 50.30
C LYS A 234 -17.31 29.25 50.73
N GLU A 235 -18.06 29.80 49.77
CA GLU A 235 -19.33 30.50 50.08
C GLU A 235 -20.41 29.57 50.66
N LYS A 236 -20.50 28.31 50.18
CA LYS A 236 -21.42 27.32 50.78
C LYS A 236 -21.03 26.94 52.21
N LYS A 237 -19.74 26.90 52.54
CA LYS A 237 -19.27 26.60 53.90
C LYS A 237 -19.57 27.74 54.88
N GLU A 238 -19.29 28.98 54.50
CA GLU A 238 -19.63 30.16 55.32
C GLU A 238 -21.14 30.34 55.55
N LYS A 239 -21.99 29.99 54.57
CA LYS A 239 -23.46 29.96 54.76
C LYS A 239 -23.92 28.85 55.70
N LYS A 240 -23.19 27.73 55.79
CA LYS A 240 -23.53 26.62 56.69
C LYS A 240 -23.13 26.94 58.13
N ASP A 241 -21.98 27.57 58.31
CA ASP A 241 -21.48 27.97 59.63
C ASP A 241 -22.34 29.11 60.23
N LYS A 242 -22.81 30.07 59.41
CA LYS A 242 -23.78 31.09 59.86
C LYS A 242 -25.19 30.57 60.15
N LYS A 243 -25.55 29.37 59.71
CA LYS A 243 -26.85 28.74 59.99
C LYS A 243 -26.79 27.75 61.17
N GLY A 244 -25.59 27.43 61.67
CA GLY A 244 -25.38 26.56 62.82
C GLY A 244 -25.36 27.28 64.18
N GLU A 245 -25.28 28.61 64.19
CA GLU A 245 -25.19 29.40 65.44
C GLU A 245 -26.58 29.81 66.00
N SER A 246 -27.66 29.11 65.60
CA SER A 246 -29.03 29.45 66.05
C SER A 246 -29.88 28.26 66.47
N SER A 247 -29.33 27.05 66.60
CA SER A 247 -30.12 25.89 67.00
C SER A 247 -29.32 24.92 67.86
N ASP A 248 -29.72 24.93 69.13
CA ASP A 248 -29.73 23.83 70.09
C ASP A 248 -28.40 23.19 70.49
N GLY A 249 -28.09 23.10 71.78
CA GLY A 249 -29.05 22.74 72.82
C GLY A 249 -28.90 21.26 73.11
N GLU A 250 -28.02 21.01 74.06
CA GLU A 250 -28.00 19.88 75.00
C GLU A 250 -28.73 18.57 74.64
N ASP A 251 -27.89 17.58 74.34
CA ASP A 251 -27.62 16.46 75.26
C ASP A 251 -28.31 15.11 74.98
N LYS A 252 -27.53 14.09 75.32
CA LYS A 252 -27.86 12.68 75.58
C LYS A 252 -27.97 11.67 74.43
N SER A 253 -26.89 10.88 74.37
CA SER A 253 -26.88 9.50 74.93
C SER A 253 -26.72 8.38 73.91
N SER A 254 -25.54 7.75 73.99
CA SER A 254 -25.30 6.30 73.96
C SER A 254 -25.96 5.46 72.86
N ARG A 255 -25.15 4.82 72.01
CA ARG A 255 -25.07 3.35 72.03
C ARG A 255 -23.85 2.81 71.28
N LYS A 256 -23.31 1.77 71.89
CA LYS A 256 -22.14 0.94 71.59
C LYS A 256 -22.60 -0.32 70.83
N GLY A 257 -21.77 -0.80 69.90
CA GLY A 257 -21.88 -2.10 69.19
C GLY A 257 -21.26 -1.93 67.79
N GLN A 258 -20.08 -2.44 67.44
CA GLN A 258 -19.49 -3.79 67.51
C GLN A 258 -20.21 -4.83 66.64
N SER A 259 -19.64 -5.11 65.46
CA SER A 259 -19.67 -6.37 64.66
C SER A 259 -19.12 -6.01 63.27
N GLU A 260 -17.95 -6.49 62.86
CA GLU A 260 -17.62 -7.82 62.28
C GLU A 260 -17.36 -7.70 60.77
N ASP A 261 -16.32 -8.41 60.36
CA ASP A 261 -15.86 -8.67 58.99
C ASP A 261 -16.97 -9.17 58.06
N GLU A 262 -16.88 -8.84 56.76
CA GLU A 262 -17.05 -9.82 55.68
C GLU A 262 -16.58 -9.26 54.34
N ASP A 263 -15.73 -10.06 53.69
CA ASP A 263 -15.35 -10.01 52.28
C ASP A 263 -16.56 -9.96 51.34
N LYS A 264 -16.42 -9.23 50.23
CA LYS A 264 -16.96 -9.68 48.94
C LYS A 264 -16.36 -8.91 47.76
N ASP A 265 -15.73 -9.70 46.90
CA ASP A 265 -15.54 -9.49 45.47
C ASP A 265 -16.77 -8.85 44.82
N ASP A 266 -16.56 -7.86 43.95
CA ASP A 266 -17.42 -7.73 42.78
C ASP A 266 -16.69 -7.05 41.60
N GLU A 267 -16.61 -7.86 40.56
CA GLU A 267 -16.16 -7.67 39.20
C GLU A 267 -17.11 -6.72 38.45
N LYS A 268 -16.60 -5.70 37.73
CA LYS A 268 -17.24 -5.29 36.47
C LYS A 268 -16.36 -4.44 35.56
N THR A 269 -15.73 -5.12 34.63
CA THR A 269 -15.32 -4.63 33.32
C THR A 269 -16.56 -4.22 32.51
N LYS A 270 -16.53 -3.07 31.85
CA LYS A 270 -17.47 -2.72 30.77
C LYS A 270 -16.69 -2.11 29.62
N ASP A 271 -16.43 -2.95 28.63
CA ASP A 271 -16.29 -2.58 27.23
C ASP A 271 -17.69 -2.27 26.67
N ASP A 272 -17.82 -1.15 25.95
CA ASP A 272 -18.98 -0.87 25.09
C ASP A 272 -18.43 -0.59 23.69
N ASP A 273 -18.44 -1.64 22.87
CA ASP A 273 -18.18 -1.65 21.43
C ASP A 273 -19.54 -1.66 20.72
N GLU A 274 -19.99 -0.50 20.23
CA GLU A 274 -21.27 -0.35 19.55
C GLU A 274 -21.08 -0.52 18.03
N LYS A 275 -21.12 -1.77 17.59
CA LYS A 275 -21.24 -2.19 16.19
C LYS A 275 -22.70 -2.03 15.76
N LYS A 276 -22.95 -1.24 14.72
CA LYS A 276 -24.27 -1.08 14.10
C LYS A 276 -24.21 -1.56 12.66
N ASP A 277 -24.67 -2.79 12.47
CA ASP A 277 -25.02 -3.35 11.16
C ASP A 277 -26.52 -3.08 10.89
N ASP A 278 -26.80 -2.96 9.60
CA ASP A 278 -27.99 -3.46 8.88
C ASP A 278 -28.99 -2.55 8.14
N GLU A 279 -29.14 -2.98 6.89
CA GLU A 279 -30.27 -2.94 5.95
C GLU A 279 -30.77 -1.61 5.39
N LYS A 280 -30.74 -1.51 4.04
CA LYS A 280 -31.91 -1.90 3.23
C LYS A 280 -31.64 -1.81 1.73
N ALA A 281 -31.80 -2.94 1.06
CA ALA A 281 -31.92 -3.06 -0.39
C ALA A 281 -33.28 -2.51 -0.88
N LYS A 282 -33.29 -1.93 -2.09
CA LYS A 282 -34.40 -2.09 -3.04
C LYS A 282 -33.96 -1.73 -4.47
N ASP A 283 -34.50 -2.53 -5.36
CA ASP A 283 -34.29 -2.70 -6.79
C ASP A 283 -34.48 -1.43 -7.62
N ASP A 284 -33.78 -1.34 -8.76
CA ASP A 284 -34.46 -1.15 -10.05
C ASP A 284 -33.55 -1.51 -11.24
N GLU A 285 -34.18 -2.25 -12.14
CA GLU A 285 -33.73 -2.91 -13.35
C GLU A 285 -33.71 -1.94 -14.55
N LYS A 286 -32.63 -1.92 -15.37
CA LYS A 286 -32.78 -1.78 -16.84
C LYS A 286 -31.52 -2.13 -17.63
N THR A 287 -31.65 -3.20 -18.41
CA THR A 287 -30.93 -3.59 -19.63
C THR A 287 -30.49 -2.45 -20.54
N LYS A 288 -29.30 -2.59 -21.16
CA LYS A 288 -29.15 -2.68 -22.63
C LYS A 288 -27.76 -3.16 -23.05
N ASP A 289 -27.78 -4.26 -23.81
CA ASP A 289 -26.77 -4.73 -24.76
C ASP A 289 -26.44 -3.67 -25.83
N ASP A 290 -25.27 -3.83 -26.45
CA ASP A 290 -24.87 -3.54 -27.86
C ASP A 290 -23.35 -3.23 -27.86
N GLU A 291 -22.50 -4.20 -28.20
CA GLU A 291 -22.06 -4.51 -29.57
C GLU A 291 -21.13 -3.43 -30.17
N ALA A 292 -19.83 -3.74 -30.29
CA ALA A 292 -19.00 -3.33 -31.44
C ALA A 292 -17.64 -4.03 -31.42
N LYS A 293 -17.59 -5.11 -32.19
CA LYS A 293 -16.42 -5.80 -32.72
C LYS A 293 -15.97 -5.09 -34.00
N ALA A 294 -14.70 -4.70 -34.08
CA ALA A 294 -13.98 -4.39 -35.32
C ALA A 294 -12.47 -4.53 -35.00
N GLU A 295 -11.76 -5.59 -35.37
CA GLU A 295 -11.28 -6.02 -36.69
C GLU A 295 -10.49 -4.97 -37.51
N ALA A 296 -9.44 -5.50 -38.15
CA ALA A 296 -8.56 -4.97 -39.20
C ALA A 296 -7.27 -4.27 -38.72
N LYS A 297 -6.10 -4.92 -38.87
CA LYS A 297 -5.25 -5.05 -40.09
C LYS A 297 -4.63 -3.71 -40.50
N GLU A 298 -3.31 -3.58 -40.36
CA GLU A 298 -2.39 -3.37 -41.48
C GLU A 298 -0.93 -3.41 -41.00
N GLU A 299 -0.16 -4.37 -41.50
CA GLU A 299 1.29 -4.24 -41.66
C GLU A 299 1.55 -3.40 -42.92
N PRO A 300 2.68 -2.69 -42.97
CA PRO A 300 3.48 -2.81 -44.16
C PRO A 300 4.93 -3.18 -43.86
N SER A 301 5.35 -4.26 -44.51
CA SER A 301 6.72 -4.61 -44.85
C SER A 301 7.44 -3.43 -45.52
N VAL A 302 8.60 -3.03 -44.99
CA VAL A 302 9.53 -2.15 -45.73
C VAL A 302 10.79 -2.93 -46.08
N GLU A 303 10.97 -2.98 -47.39
CA GLU A 303 12.00 -3.60 -48.19
C GLU A 303 13.40 -3.03 -47.91
N THR A 304 14.37 -3.94 -47.79
CA THR A 304 15.80 -3.71 -47.83
C THR A 304 16.25 -2.92 -49.06
N LYS A 305 17.07 -1.88 -48.88
CA LYS A 305 18.04 -1.43 -49.89
C LYS A 305 19.45 -1.63 -49.39
N LYS A 306 20.17 -2.44 -50.16
CA LYS A 306 21.58 -2.80 -50.05
C LYS A 306 22.26 -1.99 -51.15
N ASP A 307 22.99 -0.95 -50.78
CA ASP A 307 23.86 -0.24 -51.73
C ASP A 307 25.32 -0.60 -51.44
N SER A 308 26.00 -0.82 -52.56
CA SER A 308 27.38 -1.29 -52.72
C SER A 308 28.42 -0.24 -52.35
#